data_AF-A0A3D8Z9Q0-F1
#
_entry.id   AF-A0A3D8Z9Q0-F1
#
_cell.length_a   1.000
_cell.length_b   1.000
_cell.length_c   1.000
_cell.angle_alpha   90.00
_cell.angle_beta   90.00
_cell.angle_gamma   90.00
#
_symmetry.space_group_name_H-M   'P 1'
#
loop_
_entity.id
_entity.type
_entity.pdbx_description
1 polymer ?
#
loop_
_entity_poly.entity_id
_entity_poly.type
_entity_poly.pdbx_seq_one_letter_code
_entity_poly.pdbx_strand_id
1 'polypeptide(L)'
;MTEAFSIEEVEVMKLNGITRGCALNRIKRLGWSREQAITKPPIKKRLKIVEDEKREILKLESIIDPKEAYQRFLESRKDKAHLEKYPQSVEPSDYYKYLESKVMWS
;
A
#
# COMPACT_ATOMS: atom_id res chain seq x y z
N MET A 1 1.90 42.07 31.08
CA MET A 1 2.46 41.08 30.13
C MET A 1 3.79 41.62 29.67
N THR A 2 4.91 41.14 30.22
CA THR A 2 6.25 41.54 29.78
C THR A 2 6.45 41.03 28.36
N GLU A 3 6.37 41.92 27.38
CA GLU A 3 6.45 41.61 25.95
C GLU A 3 7.88 41.15 25.62
N ALA A 4 8.13 39.83 25.64
CA ALA A 4 9.42 39.28 25.28
C ALA A 4 9.75 39.44 23.77
N PHE A 5 8.77 39.83 22.95
CA PHE A 5 8.85 40.05 21.50
C PHE A 5 8.10 41.32 21.10
N SER A 6 8.59 42.03 20.08
CA SER A 6 7.90 43.19 19.51
C SER A 6 6.64 42.76 18.72
N ILE A 7 5.79 43.72 18.38
CA ILE A 7 4.55 43.46 17.63
C ILE A 7 4.88 42.91 16.23
N GLU A 8 5.91 43.47 15.58
CA GLU A 8 6.39 43.05 14.26
C GLU A 8 6.91 41.61 14.29
N GLU A 9 7.69 41.25 15.32
CA GLU A 9 8.19 39.89 15.49
C GLU A 9 7.06 38.88 15.69
N VAL A 10 6.02 39.27 16.43
CA VAL A 10 4.84 38.43 16.66
C VAL A 10 4.07 38.18 15.36
N GLU A 11 4.02 39.17 14.47
CA GLU A 11 3.39 39.03 13.16
C GLU A 11 4.18 38.08 12.25
N VAL A 12 5.51 38.22 12.20
CA VAL A 12 6.41 37.29 11.51
C VAL A 12 6.27 35.86 12.05
N MET A 13 6.16 35.72 13.37
CA MET A 13 5.96 34.41 14.01
C MET A 13 4.62 33.78 13.62
N LYS A 14 3.54 34.56 13.58
CA LYS A 14 2.22 34.09 13.13
C LYS A 14 2.27 33.62 11.68
N LEU A 15 2.89 34.40 10.78
CA LEU A 15 3.05 34.04 9.38
C LEU A 15 3.82 32.72 9.19
N ASN A 16 4.84 32.47 10.01
CA ASN A 16 5.64 31.25 9.96
C ASN A 16 5.06 30.09 10.80
N GLY A 17 3.91 30.27 11.45
CA GLY A 17 3.28 29.26 12.29
C GLY A 17 4.08 28.91 13.57
N ILE A 18 4.82 29.88 14.10
CA ILE A 18 5.68 29.70 15.27
C ILE A 18 4.99 30.29 16.51
N THR A 19 4.80 29.45 17.53
CA THR A 19 4.23 29.90 18.81
C THR A 19 5.27 30.64 19.65
N ARG A 20 4.86 31.59 20.51
CA ARG A 20 5.75 32.33 21.44
C ARG A 20 6.66 31.39 22.26
N GLY A 21 6.13 30.28 22.76
CA GLY A 21 6.92 29.29 23.51
C GLY A 21 7.99 28.57 22.66
N CYS A 22 7.74 28.38 21.36
CA CYS A 22 8.71 27.76 20.45
C CYS A 22 9.88 28.70 20.19
N ALA A 23 9.62 29.98 19.89
CA ALA A 23 10.67 30.99 19.72
C ALA A 23 11.51 31.19 20.98
N LEU A 24 10.87 31.26 22.17
CA LEU A 24 11.61 31.35 23.44
C LEU A 24 12.50 30.14 23.71
N ASN A 25 12.01 28.92 23.44
CA ASN A 25 12.84 27.72 23.58
C ASN A 25 14.01 27.73 22.60
N ARG A 26 13.82 28.20 21.37
CA ARG A 26 14.90 28.34 20.38
C ARG A 26 15.99 29.29 20.87
N ILE A 27 15.64 30.43 21.45
CA ILE A 27 16.61 31.39 21.99
C ILE A 27 17.27 30.84 23.26
N LYS A 28 16.48 30.42 24.26
CA LYS A 28 17.00 30.07 25.59
C LYS A 28 17.70 28.71 25.66
N ARG A 29 17.17 27.69 24.96
CA ARG A 29 17.68 26.31 25.06
C ARG A 29 18.57 25.91 23.89
N LEU A 30 18.23 26.37 22.69
CA LEU A 30 18.94 26.00 21.46
C LEU A 30 19.98 27.05 21.04
N GLY A 31 20.02 28.22 21.69
CA GLY A 31 21.00 29.27 21.43
C GLY A 31 20.83 29.96 20.08
N TRP A 32 19.63 29.91 19.48
CA TRP A 32 19.38 30.52 18.17
C TRP A 32 19.36 32.04 18.24
N SER A 33 19.77 32.69 17.15
CA SER A 33 19.57 34.13 17.01
C SER A 33 18.07 34.44 16.95
N ARG A 34 17.71 35.66 17.36
CA ARG A 34 16.32 36.10 17.45
C ARG A 34 15.60 36.02 16.10
N GLU A 35 16.25 36.49 15.04
CA GLU A 35 15.78 36.39 13.65
C GLU A 35 15.58 34.94 13.20
N GLN A 36 16.55 34.07 13.50
CA GLN A 36 16.46 32.65 13.16
C GLN A 36 15.32 31.95 13.91
N ALA A 37 15.09 32.32 15.18
CA ALA A 37 14.05 31.76 16.02
C ALA A 37 12.63 32.06 15.52
N ILE A 38 12.42 33.25 14.93
CA ILE A 38 11.12 33.70 14.40
C ILE A 38 10.91 33.38 12.92
N THR A 39 11.97 33.11 12.16
CA THR A 39 11.87 32.90 10.69
C THR A 39 11.78 31.44 10.30
N LYS A 40 12.47 30.52 11.02
CA LYS A 40 12.54 29.11 10.61
C LYS A 40 11.27 28.35 11.03
N PRO A 41 10.46 27.82 10.09
CA PRO A 41 9.23 27.11 10.44
C PRO A 41 9.53 25.81 11.21
N PRO A 42 8.62 25.33 12.07
CA PRO A 42 8.77 24.05 12.75
C PRO A 42 8.85 22.89 11.76
N ILE A 43 9.73 21.92 12.01
CA ILE A 43 9.76 20.68 11.24
C ILE A 43 8.44 19.94 11.50
N LYS A 44 7.61 19.79 10.47
CA LYS A 44 6.40 18.98 10.56
C LYS A 44 6.82 17.54 10.84
N LYS A 45 6.27 16.95 11.91
CA LYS A 45 6.48 15.52 12.16
C LYS A 45 5.94 14.75 10.96
N ARG A 46 6.76 13.86 10.43
CA ARG A 46 6.34 12.88 9.43
C ARG A 46 5.23 12.02 10.08
N LEU A 47 4.03 12.04 9.50
CA LEU A 47 2.89 11.27 10.01
C LEU A 47 3.09 9.82 9.57
N LYS A 48 3.21 8.89 10.53
CA LYS A 48 3.37 7.46 10.25
C LYS A 48 2.28 6.93 9.29
N ILE A 49 1.06 7.42 9.43
CA ILE A 49 -0.10 7.04 8.62
C ILE A 49 0.17 7.21 7.12
N VAL A 50 0.74 8.34 6.69
CA VAL A 50 1.04 8.62 5.27
C VAL A 50 2.16 7.73 4.74
N GLU A 51 3.09 7.32 5.61
CA GLU A 51 4.16 6.38 5.26
C GLU A 51 3.65 4.95 5.14
N ASP A 52 2.76 4.55 6.04
CA ASP A 52 2.16 3.22 6.06
C ASP A 52 1.23 3.03 4.86
N GLU A 53 0.41 4.04 4.50
CA GLU A 53 -0.39 4.03 3.27
C GLU A 53 0.48 3.93 2.00
N LYS A 54 1.54 4.74 1.91
CA LYS A 54 2.48 4.69 0.77
C LYS A 54 3.20 3.34 0.67
N ARG A 55 3.52 2.71 1.82
CA ARG A 55 4.12 1.38 1.87
C ARG A 55 3.15 0.29 1.42
N GLU A 56 1.89 0.37 1.83
CA GLU A 56 0.87 -0.58 1.39
C GLU A 56 0.59 -0.44 -0.12
N ILE A 57 0.52 0.79 -0.65
CA ILE A 57 0.41 1.03 -2.10
C ILE A 57 1.61 0.44 -2.86
N LEU A 58 2.83 0.70 -2.40
CA LEU A 58 4.05 0.14 -3.00
C LEU A 58 4.07 -1.40 -2.94
N LYS A 59 3.60 -1.98 -1.83
CA LYS A 59 3.46 -3.42 -1.67
C LYS A 59 2.47 -3.96 -2.69
N LEU A 60 1.30 -3.33 -2.86
CA LEU A 60 0.29 -3.69 -3.85
C LEU A 60 0.79 -3.59 -5.30
N GLU A 61 1.54 -2.54 -5.66
CA GLU A 61 2.16 -2.38 -6.98
C GLU A 61 3.24 -3.43 -7.24
N SER A 62 3.97 -3.84 -6.20
CA SER A 62 5.01 -4.88 -6.29
C SER A 62 4.47 -6.31 -6.37
N ILE A 63 3.15 -6.52 -6.17
CA ILE A 63 2.52 -7.85 -6.23
C ILE A 63 2.55 -8.45 -7.65
N ILE A 64 2.85 -7.65 -8.68
CA ILE A 64 3.24 -8.20 -9.98
C ILE A 64 4.76 -8.42 -9.94
N ASP A 65 5.19 -9.52 -9.32
CA ASP A 65 6.57 -9.99 -9.42
C ASP A 65 6.89 -10.20 -10.91
N PRO A 66 7.90 -9.51 -11.49
CA PRO A 66 8.23 -9.63 -12.91
C PRO A 66 8.44 -11.08 -13.35
N LYS A 67 8.92 -11.93 -12.42
CA LYS A 67 9.08 -13.37 -12.66
C LYS A 67 7.74 -14.09 -12.81
N GLU A 68 6.75 -13.73 -12.00
CA GLU A 68 5.40 -14.30 -12.07
C GLU A 68 4.65 -13.82 -13.32
N ALA A 69 4.79 -12.54 -13.68
CA ALA A 69 4.27 -12.01 -14.94
C ALA A 69 4.87 -12.74 -16.17
N TYR A 70 6.18 -12.99 -16.15
CA TYR A 70 6.86 -13.72 -17.21
C TYR A 70 6.45 -15.20 -17.27
N GLN A 71 6.23 -15.85 -16.12
CA GLN A 71 5.71 -17.22 -16.09
C GLN A 71 4.30 -17.32 -16.67
N ARG A 72 3.38 -16.44 -16.28
CA ARG A 72 2.02 -16.41 -16.85
C ARG A 72 2.04 -16.20 -18.36
N PHE A 73 2.96 -15.36 -18.85
CA PHE A 73 3.18 -15.19 -20.29
C PHE A 73 3.65 -16.48 -20.98
N LEU A 74 4.65 -17.18 -20.43
CA LEU A 74 5.11 -18.46 -20.97
C LEU A 74 4.01 -19.54 -20.94
N GLU A 75 3.22 -19.59 -19.86
CA GLU A 75 2.10 -20.52 -19.70
C GLU A 75 0.98 -20.28 -20.71
N SER A 76 0.68 -19.02 -21.04
CA SER A 76 -0.35 -18.65 -22.04
C SER A 76 -0.01 -19.10 -23.46
N ARG A 77 1.28 -19.27 -23.78
CA ARG A 77 1.76 -19.69 -25.11
C ARG A 77 1.84 -21.20 -25.30
N LYS A 78 1.74 -21.97 -24.21
CA LYS A 78 1.76 -23.43 -24.29
C LYS A 78 0.42 -23.89 -24.84
N ASP A 79 0.43 -24.47 -26.03
CA ASP A 79 -0.73 -25.19 -26.55
C ASP A 79 -0.94 -26.47 -25.71
N LYS A 80 -2.04 -26.49 -24.95
CA LYS A 80 -2.43 -27.59 -24.07
C LYS A 80 -3.56 -28.43 -24.68
N ALA A 81 -3.88 -28.27 -25.96
CA ALA A 81 -4.91 -29.06 -26.63
C ALA A 81 -4.63 -30.58 -26.54
N HIS A 82 -3.36 -30.98 -26.53
CA HIS A 82 -2.96 -32.39 -26.35
C HIS A 82 -3.20 -32.96 -24.93
N LEU A 83 -3.44 -32.11 -23.91
CA LEU A 83 -3.85 -32.52 -22.57
C LEU A 83 -5.38 -32.64 -22.44
N GLU A 84 -6.14 -32.23 -23.46
CA GLU A 84 -7.58 -32.39 -23.48
C GLU A 84 -7.89 -33.88 -23.61
N LYS A 85 -8.28 -34.49 -22.48
CA LYS A 85 -8.61 -35.92 -22.43
C LYS A 85 -9.84 -36.15 -23.29
N TYR A 86 -9.73 -37.02 -24.29
CA TYR A 86 -10.87 -37.47 -25.08
C TYR A 86 -12.01 -37.92 -24.15
N PRO A 87 -13.28 -37.57 -24.45
CA PRO A 87 -14.40 -38.03 -23.65
C PRO A 87 -14.41 -39.56 -23.66
N GLN A 88 -14.08 -40.14 -22.50
CA GLN A 88 -14.02 -41.58 -22.31
C GLN A 88 -15.44 -42.12 -22.04
N SER A 89 -16.43 -41.68 -22.81
CA SER A 89 -17.77 -42.28 -22.82
C SER A 89 -17.84 -43.22 -24.00
N VAL A 90 -18.17 -44.48 -23.72
CA VAL A 90 -18.48 -45.48 -24.74
C VAL A 90 -19.97 -45.79 -24.63
N GLU A 91 -20.65 -45.93 -25.76
CA GLU A 91 -22.05 -46.37 -25.77
C GLU A 91 -22.16 -47.73 -25.06
N PRO A 92 -23.06 -47.87 -24.06
CA PRO A 92 -23.19 -49.12 -23.33
C PRO A 92 -23.62 -50.24 -24.28
N SER A 93 -22.91 -51.38 -24.19
CA SER A 93 -23.24 -52.56 -24.98
C SER A 93 -24.63 -53.10 -24.62
N ASP A 94 -25.27 -53.77 -25.57
CA ASP A 94 -26.59 -54.36 -25.34
C ASP A 94 -26.58 -55.36 -24.17
N TYR A 95 -25.46 -56.05 -23.97
CA TYR A 95 -25.28 -56.96 -22.83
C TYR A 95 -25.19 -56.22 -21.49
N TYR A 96 -24.54 -55.06 -21.43
CA TYR A 96 -24.51 -54.23 -20.23
C TYR A 96 -25.92 -53.74 -19.86
N LYS A 97 -26.68 -53.24 -20.84
CA LYS A 97 -28.09 -52.83 -20.63
C LYS A 97 -28.96 -53.99 -20.16
N TYR A 98 -28.73 -55.19 -20.71
CA TYR A 98 -29.40 -56.40 -20.25
C TYR A 98 -29.09 -56.71 -18.78
N LEU A 99 -27.82 -56.67 -18.37
CA LEU A 99 -27.44 -56.91 -16.98
C LEU A 99 -28.03 -55.86 -16.04
N GLU A 100 -27.98 -54.57 -16.41
CA GLU A 100 -28.58 -53.47 -15.65
C GLU A 100 -30.08 -53.69 -15.43
N SER A 101 -30.80 -54.16 -16.45
CA SER A 101 -32.24 -54.50 -16.34
C SER A 101 -32.53 -55.65 -15.37
N LYS A 102 -31.53 -56.46 -15.02
CA LYS A 102 -31.64 -57.60 -14.09
C LYS A 102 -31.17 -57.26 -12.68
N VAL A 103 -30.50 -56.12 -12.47
CA VAL A 103 -30.06 -55.69 -11.14
C VAL A 103 -31.27 -55.13 -10.37
N MET A 104 -31.61 -55.76 -9.25
CA MET A 104 -32.83 -55.50 -8.46
C MET A 104 -32.58 -54.64 -7.20
N TRP A 105 -31.39 -54.07 -7.05
CA TRP A 105 -31.07 -53.29 -5.85
C TRP A 105 -31.34 -51.80 -6.09
N SER A 106 -32.16 -51.22 -5.20
CA SER A 106 -32.47 -49.80 -5.08
C SER A 106 -31.40 -49.03 -4.31
#